data_AF-A0A2N1PRW5-F1
#
_entry.id   AF-A0A2N1PRW5-F1
#
_cell.length_a   1.000
_cell.length_b   1.000
_cell.length_c   1.000
_cell.angle_alpha   90.00
_cell.angle_beta   90.00
_cell.angle_gamma   90.00
#
_symmetry.space_group_name_H-M   'P 1'
#
loop_
_entity.id
_entity.type
_entity.pdbx_description
1 polymer ?
#
loop_
_entity_poly.entity_id
_entity_poly.type
_entity_poly.pdbx_seq_one_letter_code
_entity_poly.pdbx_strand_id
1 'polypeptide(L)'
;MSNPISQKESNMELPYSTAENLRGAIVIPPFASIDRPALGPHLLKAAAAGIGWNVDILYANAEFAALVSANLYKSVASSPPTWFMGERVFARAAWNTPSLGWDSGKYLNDLLRKLEIEKRGFNTQKSDEIMNQLNFLSDRAMAWVPLFAEKILKKEYAFIGFSSTFQQKAATIALSRALKKINPHIALVLGGANCEAEMAEGEAENMPWFDAIFSGEAELEFTDWLLKFSQPHGSGNEKRRCRIIPCSPAKVLDTLPIPDFSDFLEQVGPLLKTIGEKPFFPMETSRGCWWADKNPCRFCGLNPAETPARSKSPQRVMEEMEKWTPDFGAIAIHDSAMPEEYPETLLPLVSKTRKTKALPEISWEIRTNHSFSDLERMFHAGIRQVQAGVESLSTPLLKIMGKGSSGRVNVNFLRNCRTIGIEVCWNALWCLPNDEKSHYLEMERLIPLIHHLQPPRVLSPMILTRFSEFYNHPEKYGISNIKPHPGLESLLPPHSQCEKTAYFFRGKMNSFSQTSPKYMNHLESIIEIWQKKWCGGVKNAPIFHLHSRGNLLQITDTRGLGSNPQFSIIDQAQAICLLTGWNGRDSQNLPFGRDEQNWALSIQGVFASHDSTQPLITCSRKTMERLKV
;
A
#
# COMPACT_ATOMS: atom_id res chain seq x y z
N MET A 1 37.24 49.60 -49.36
CA MET A 1 36.63 48.30 -49.71
C MET A 1 37.58 47.23 -49.20
N SER A 2 37.32 46.37 -48.23
CA SER A 2 36.20 46.09 -47.33
C SER A 2 36.80 45.25 -46.18
N ASN A 3 36.50 45.58 -44.92
CA ASN A 3 36.96 44.86 -43.72
C ASN A 3 36.51 43.38 -43.71
N PRO A 4 37.31 42.44 -43.16
CA PRO A 4 36.80 41.21 -42.61
C PRO A 4 36.42 41.42 -41.13
N ILE A 5 35.14 41.24 -40.85
CA ILE A 5 34.51 41.28 -39.54
C ILE A 5 34.90 40.03 -38.76
N SER A 6 35.34 40.22 -37.52
CA SER A 6 35.63 39.18 -36.54
C SER A 6 34.39 38.32 -36.24
N GLN A 7 34.49 37.01 -36.41
CA GLN A 7 33.59 36.07 -35.75
C GLN A 7 33.97 36.00 -34.27
N LYS A 8 33.23 36.72 -33.42
CA LYS A 8 33.16 36.41 -31.99
C LYS A 8 32.32 35.17 -31.84
N GLU A 9 32.96 34.04 -31.55
CA GLU A 9 32.32 32.89 -30.94
C GLU A 9 31.61 33.37 -29.66
N SER A 10 30.29 33.21 -29.63
CA SER A 10 29.49 33.43 -28.44
C SER A 10 29.78 32.29 -27.46
N ASN A 11 30.80 32.47 -26.62
CA ASN A 11 30.92 31.76 -25.35
C ASN A 11 29.70 32.15 -24.50
N MET A 12 28.63 31.38 -24.63
CA MET A 12 27.51 31.42 -23.70
C MET A 12 27.98 30.66 -22.45
N GLU A 13 28.70 31.37 -21.57
CA GLU A 13 28.99 30.90 -20.23
C GLU A 13 27.66 30.59 -19.53
N LEU A 14 27.45 29.31 -19.19
CA LEU A 14 26.37 28.90 -18.31
C LEU A 14 26.58 29.57 -16.94
N PRO A 15 25.54 30.12 -16.30
CA PRO A 15 25.68 31.01 -15.14
C PRO A 15 26.12 30.34 -13.83
N TYR A 16 26.54 29.08 -13.84
CA TYR A 16 26.89 28.33 -12.63
C TYR A 16 28.38 28.41 -12.30
N SER A 17 28.91 29.64 -12.18
CA SER A 17 30.26 29.89 -11.65
C SER A 17 30.17 30.65 -10.33
N THR A 18 29.76 29.96 -9.27
CA THR A 18 30.17 30.13 -7.87
C THR A 18 29.44 29.07 -7.05
N ALA A 19 30.15 28.41 -6.13
CA ALA A 19 29.66 27.25 -5.36
C ALA A 19 28.57 27.59 -4.31
N GLU A 20 27.86 28.71 -4.45
CA GLU A 20 26.81 29.12 -3.52
C GLU A 20 25.43 28.74 -4.07
N ASN A 21 24.86 27.71 -3.44
CA ASN A 21 23.48 27.21 -3.59
C ASN A 21 23.13 26.50 -4.92
N LEU A 22 23.71 25.32 -5.14
CA LEU A 22 23.17 24.36 -6.11
C LEU A 22 21.80 23.85 -5.62
N ARG A 23 20.74 24.28 -6.32
CA ARG A 23 19.35 23.93 -6.00
C ARG A 23 18.75 22.99 -7.04
N GLY A 24 18.03 21.98 -6.56
CA GLY A 24 17.22 21.08 -7.38
C GLY A 24 15.79 21.00 -6.88
N ALA A 25 14.93 20.32 -7.62
CA ALA A 25 13.58 19.99 -7.17
C ALA A 25 13.21 18.55 -7.50
N ILE A 26 12.37 17.92 -6.68
CA ILE A 26 11.72 16.65 -7.00
C ILE A 26 10.20 16.87 -6.96
N VAL A 27 9.54 16.59 -8.08
CA VAL A 27 8.09 16.72 -8.24
C VAL A 27 7.40 15.43 -7.83
N ILE A 28 6.36 15.56 -7.01
CA ILE A 28 5.37 14.51 -6.72
C ILE A 28 4.21 14.67 -7.71
N PRO A 29 4.11 13.82 -8.76
CA PRO A 29 3.11 14.00 -9.80
C PRO A 29 1.68 13.81 -9.28
N PRO A 30 0.67 14.42 -9.92
CA PRO A 30 -0.74 14.13 -9.66
C PRO A 30 -1.09 12.64 -9.50
N PHE A 31 -2.07 12.39 -8.62
CA PHE A 31 -2.61 11.11 -8.16
C PHE A 31 -1.77 10.30 -7.16
N ALA A 32 -0.78 10.94 -6.51
CA ALA A 32 -0.37 10.52 -5.15
C ALA A 32 -1.38 11.00 -4.10
N SER A 33 -1.61 10.21 -3.06
CA SER A 33 -2.45 10.62 -1.93
C SER A 33 -2.00 11.94 -1.33
N ILE A 34 -2.95 12.80 -0.98
CA ILE A 34 -2.67 14.12 -0.38
C ILE A 34 -2.67 14.11 1.15
N ASP A 35 -3.05 12.99 1.76
CA ASP A 35 -3.12 12.80 3.21
C ASP A 35 -1.77 12.42 3.83
N ARG A 36 -0.72 12.21 3.03
CA ARG A 36 0.60 11.80 3.49
C ARG A 36 1.72 12.32 2.57
N PRO A 37 2.91 12.63 3.10
CA PRO A 37 4.06 12.96 2.28
C PRO A 37 4.64 11.75 1.54
N ALA A 38 5.42 12.01 0.49
CA ALA A 38 6.16 10.98 -0.23
C ALA A 38 7.51 10.68 0.45
N LEU A 39 7.61 9.54 1.14
CA LEU A 39 8.78 9.18 1.95
C LEU A 39 10.11 9.20 1.17
N GLY A 40 10.18 8.49 0.04
CA GLY A 40 11.41 8.37 -0.75
C GLY A 40 12.01 9.73 -1.18
N PRO A 41 11.24 10.61 -1.83
CA PRO A 41 11.70 11.96 -2.19
C PRO A 41 12.22 12.77 -1.00
N HIS A 42 11.56 12.72 0.15
CA HIS A 42 12.01 13.42 1.36
C HIS A 42 13.28 12.82 1.97
N LEU A 43 13.50 11.51 1.80
CA LEU A 43 14.76 10.86 2.15
C LEU A 43 15.90 11.28 1.21
N LEU A 44 15.65 11.36 -0.10
CA LEU A 44 16.61 11.88 -1.08
C LEU A 44 16.96 13.35 -0.84
N LYS A 45 15.98 14.18 -0.45
CA LYS A 45 16.23 15.56 0.01
C LYS A 45 17.20 15.58 1.19
N ALA A 46 16.96 14.77 2.21
CA ALA A 46 17.82 14.70 3.38
C ALA A 46 19.23 14.19 3.05
N ALA A 47 19.35 13.23 2.13
CA ALA A 47 20.64 12.74 1.63
C ALA A 47 21.41 13.82 0.85
N ALA A 48 20.73 14.55 -0.04
CA ALA A 48 21.31 15.65 -0.80
C ALA A 48 21.78 16.80 0.10
N ALA A 49 21.03 17.13 1.16
CA ALA A 49 21.44 18.13 2.15
C ALA A 49 22.77 17.76 2.84
N GLY A 50 23.02 16.46 3.07
CA GLY A 50 24.27 15.96 3.64
C GLY A 50 25.52 16.24 2.79
N ILE A 51 25.35 16.52 1.50
CA ILE A 51 26.43 16.87 0.56
C ILE A 51 26.34 18.31 0.06
N GLY A 52 25.59 19.17 0.75
CA GLY A 52 25.50 20.61 0.46
C GLY A 52 24.52 21.01 -0.65
N TRP A 53 23.66 20.09 -1.12
CA TRP A 53 22.61 20.41 -2.09
C TRP A 53 21.31 20.78 -1.38
N ASN A 54 20.60 21.78 -1.90
CA ASN A 54 19.24 22.10 -1.46
C ASN A 54 18.22 21.58 -2.49
N VAL A 55 17.39 20.62 -2.10
CA VAL A 55 16.39 20.00 -2.97
C VAL A 55 15.00 20.26 -2.43
N ASP A 56 14.17 20.97 -3.20
CA ASP A 56 12.78 21.23 -2.85
C ASP A 56 11.89 20.04 -3.27
N ILE A 57 10.97 19.59 -2.42
CA ILE A 57 9.91 18.66 -2.83
C ILE A 57 8.68 19.46 -3.28
N LEU A 58 8.26 19.28 -4.53
CA LEU A 58 7.13 20.01 -5.12
C LEU A 58 5.90 19.13 -5.22
N TYR A 59 4.88 19.42 -4.39
CA TYR A 59 3.62 18.67 -4.32
C TYR A 59 2.63 19.08 -5.41
N ALA A 60 2.99 18.79 -6.67
CA ALA A 60 2.13 19.01 -7.83
C ALA A 60 0.77 18.27 -7.69
N ASN A 61 0.80 17.13 -7.00
CA ASN A 61 -0.37 16.35 -6.64
C ASN A 61 -1.36 17.11 -5.75
N ALA A 62 -0.89 17.88 -4.77
CA ALA A 62 -1.74 18.71 -3.92
C ALA A 62 -2.21 19.98 -4.62
N GLU A 63 -1.36 20.62 -5.43
CA GLU A 63 -1.74 21.79 -6.22
C GLU A 63 -2.88 21.44 -7.20
N PHE A 64 -2.77 20.31 -7.90
CA PHE A 64 -3.83 19.84 -8.78
C PHE A 64 -5.10 19.46 -8.00
N ALA A 65 -4.98 18.86 -6.81
CA ALA A 65 -6.12 18.55 -5.96
C ALA A 65 -6.89 19.82 -5.52
N ALA A 66 -6.17 20.89 -5.16
CA ALA A 66 -6.78 22.17 -4.82
C ALA A 66 -7.52 22.80 -6.02
N LEU A 67 -7.00 22.63 -7.24
CA LEU A 67 -7.64 23.13 -8.46
C LEU A 67 -8.98 22.44 -8.79
N VAL A 68 -9.07 21.13 -8.57
CA VAL A 68 -10.20 20.31 -9.07
C VAL A 68 -11.18 19.83 -8.01
N SER A 69 -10.97 20.23 -6.75
CA SER A 69 -11.56 19.68 -5.51
C SER A 69 -10.84 18.46 -4.96
N ALA A 70 -10.48 18.53 -3.67
CA ALA A 70 -9.81 17.46 -2.93
C ALA A 70 -10.65 16.17 -2.89
N ASN A 71 -11.98 16.27 -2.79
CA ASN A 71 -12.85 15.09 -2.74
C ASN A 71 -12.88 14.36 -4.08
N LEU A 72 -13.02 15.11 -5.18
CA LEU A 72 -12.98 14.53 -6.53
C LEU A 72 -11.59 13.93 -6.80
N TYR A 73 -10.53 14.64 -6.45
CA TYR A 73 -9.17 14.12 -6.56
C TYR A 73 -8.98 12.80 -5.81
N LYS A 74 -9.40 12.73 -4.54
CA LYS A 74 -9.27 11.51 -3.72
C LYS A 74 -10.06 10.34 -4.28
N SER A 75 -11.23 10.58 -4.86
CA SER A 75 -12.02 9.50 -5.49
C SER A 75 -11.28 8.83 -6.65
N VAL A 76 -10.46 9.57 -7.39
CA VAL A 76 -9.58 9.02 -8.43
C VAL A 76 -8.34 8.37 -7.81
N ALA A 77 -7.65 9.06 -6.90
CA ALA A 77 -6.41 8.57 -6.28
C ALA A 77 -6.60 7.28 -5.45
N SER A 78 -7.79 7.08 -4.87
CA SER A 78 -8.16 5.88 -4.12
C SER A 78 -8.80 4.78 -4.97
N SER A 79 -8.96 5.00 -6.27
CA SER A 79 -9.47 3.97 -7.18
C SER A 79 -8.48 2.81 -7.31
N PRO A 80 -8.95 1.57 -7.56
CA PRO A 80 -8.07 0.43 -7.78
C PRO A 80 -6.98 0.73 -8.83
N PRO A 81 -5.70 0.41 -8.55
CA PRO A 81 -4.59 0.70 -9.45
C PRO A 81 -4.76 0.16 -10.88
N THR A 82 -5.46 -0.97 -11.04
CA THR A 82 -5.74 -1.61 -12.34
C THR A 82 -6.77 -0.87 -13.20
N TRP A 83 -7.46 0.14 -12.66
CA TRP A 83 -8.39 0.97 -13.43
C TRP A 83 -7.67 2.08 -14.21
N PHE A 84 -6.47 2.45 -13.77
CA PHE A 84 -5.63 3.50 -14.37
C PHE A 84 -6.36 4.83 -14.53
N MET A 85 -7.20 5.21 -13.55
CA MET A 85 -8.01 6.43 -13.63
C MET A 85 -7.15 7.68 -13.63
N GLY A 86 -6.08 7.73 -12.81
CA GLY A 86 -5.13 8.85 -12.81
C GLY A 86 -4.40 9.01 -14.15
N GLU A 87 -4.02 7.90 -14.77
CA GLU A 87 -3.40 7.89 -16.10
C GLU A 87 -4.35 8.45 -17.17
N ARG A 88 -5.64 8.08 -17.12
CA ARG A 88 -6.66 8.57 -18.06
C ARG A 88 -6.80 10.09 -18.02
N VAL A 89 -6.83 10.67 -16.81
CA VAL A 89 -6.97 12.12 -16.65
C VAL A 89 -5.84 12.87 -17.37
N PHE A 90 -4.60 12.38 -17.33
CA PHE A 90 -3.46 13.04 -17.97
C PHE A 90 -3.14 12.53 -19.38
N ALA A 91 -3.82 11.49 -19.88
CA ALA A 91 -3.50 10.84 -21.16
C ALA A 91 -3.44 11.84 -22.34
N ARG A 92 -4.42 12.74 -22.43
CA ARG A 92 -4.45 13.78 -23.48
C ARG A 92 -3.23 14.70 -23.40
N ALA A 93 -2.89 15.18 -22.21
CA ALA A 93 -1.76 16.07 -22.00
C ALA A 93 -0.40 15.36 -22.21
N ALA A 94 -0.32 14.07 -21.92
CA ALA A 94 0.89 13.26 -22.04
C ALA A 94 1.21 12.87 -23.50
N TRP A 95 0.17 12.42 -24.22
CA TRP A 95 0.31 11.68 -25.48
C TRP A 95 -0.38 12.34 -26.66
N ASN A 96 -1.04 13.49 -26.46
CA ASN A 96 -1.85 14.16 -27.48
C ASN A 96 -2.98 13.25 -28.02
N THR A 97 -3.60 12.46 -27.14
CA THR A 97 -4.78 11.62 -27.44
C THR A 97 -6.08 12.42 -27.35
N PRO A 98 -7.24 11.85 -27.73
CA PRO A 98 -8.53 12.31 -27.22
C PRO A 98 -8.58 12.33 -25.68
N SER A 99 -9.60 12.98 -25.13
CA SER A 99 -9.84 12.99 -23.67
C SER A 99 -9.93 11.56 -23.14
N LEU A 100 -9.24 11.27 -22.04
CA LEU A 100 -9.20 9.95 -21.37
C LEU A 100 -8.47 8.81 -22.12
N GLY A 101 -7.74 9.12 -23.19
CA GLY A 101 -6.87 8.18 -23.90
C GLY A 101 -7.36 7.79 -25.30
N TRP A 102 -6.68 6.84 -25.95
CA TRP A 102 -7.02 6.36 -27.30
C TRP A 102 -8.32 5.57 -27.34
N ASP A 103 -8.56 4.72 -26.34
CA ASP A 103 -9.85 4.09 -26.11
C ASP A 103 -10.56 4.80 -24.95
N SER A 104 -11.12 5.98 -25.24
CA SER A 104 -12.12 6.63 -24.38
C SER A 104 -13.50 5.96 -24.49
N GLY A 105 -13.58 4.79 -25.14
CA GLY A 105 -14.81 4.05 -25.44
C GLY A 105 -14.91 2.74 -24.66
N LYS A 106 -14.97 1.62 -25.38
CA LYS A 106 -15.58 0.34 -24.93
C LYS A 106 -15.05 -0.15 -23.59
N TYR A 107 -13.73 -0.20 -23.38
CA TYR A 107 -13.19 -0.68 -22.10
C TYR A 107 -13.59 0.20 -20.92
N LEU A 108 -13.46 1.53 -21.06
CA LEU A 108 -13.80 2.46 -20.00
C LEU A 108 -15.31 2.44 -19.74
N ASN A 109 -16.13 2.39 -20.79
CA ASN A 109 -17.58 2.28 -20.66
C ASN A 109 -18.01 0.98 -19.96
N ASP A 110 -17.41 -0.15 -20.34
CA ASP A 110 -17.69 -1.45 -19.72
C ASP A 110 -17.23 -1.45 -18.25
N LEU A 111 -16.08 -0.84 -17.95
CA LEU A 111 -15.61 -0.65 -16.59
C LEU A 111 -16.59 0.21 -15.79
N LEU A 112 -16.94 1.40 -16.26
CA LEU A 112 -17.85 2.32 -15.54
C LEU A 112 -19.23 1.70 -15.32
N ARG A 113 -19.77 0.98 -16.31
CA ARG A 113 -21.03 0.22 -16.16
C ARG A 113 -20.90 -0.87 -15.10
N LYS A 114 -19.78 -1.59 -15.07
CA LYS A 114 -19.51 -2.59 -14.03
C LYS A 114 -19.47 -1.95 -12.64
N LEU A 115 -18.84 -0.78 -12.50
CA LEU A 115 -18.79 -0.05 -11.23
C LEU A 115 -20.16 0.41 -10.75
N GLU A 116 -20.99 0.90 -11.67
CA GLU A 116 -22.37 1.29 -11.40
C GLU A 116 -23.20 0.10 -10.89
N ILE A 117 -23.09 -1.06 -11.54
CA ILE A 117 -23.80 -2.29 -11.16
C ILE A 117 -23.32 -2.81 -9.80
N GLU A 118 -22.00 -2.84 -9.59
CA GLU A 118 -21.38 -3.37 -8.36
C GLU A 118 -21.46 -2.38 -7.18
N LYS A 119 -21.93 -1.14 -7.39
CA LYS A 119 -21.94 -0.06 -6.39
C LYS A 119 -20.56 0.16 -5.73
N ARG A 120 -19.49 -0.04 -6.50
CA ARG A 120 -18.10 0.06 -6.05
C ARG A 120 -17.44 1.35 -6.56
N GLY A 121 -16.76 2.08 -5.67
CA GLY A 121 -16.14 3.38 -5.99
C GLY A 121 -17.15 4.53 -6.09
N PHE A 122 -16.66 5.73 -6.47
CA PHE A 122 -17.39 6.99 -6.74
C PHE A 122 -18.83 7.10 -6.15
N ASN A 123 -19.01 6.88 -4.84
CA ASN A 123 -20.26 7.08 -4.10
C ASN A 123 -21.57 6.72 -4.84
N THR A 124 -21.69 5.51 -5.39
CA THR A 124 -22.92 5.04 -6.09
C THR A 124 -23.37 5.89 -7.28
N GLN A 125 -22.49 6.73 -7.82
CA GLN A 125 -22.78 7.62 -8.95
C GLN A 125 -23.03 6.81 -10.23
N LYS A 126 -23.84 7.38 -11.13
CA LYS A 126 -24.09 6.80 -12.45
C LYS A 126 -22.83 6.87 -13.31
N SER A 127 -22.65 5.91 -14.22
CA SER A 127 -21.50 5.87 -15.13
C SER A 127 -21.28 7.18 -15.91
N ASP A 128 -22.36 7.83 -16.36
CA ASP A 128 -22.29 9.12 -17.06
C ASP A 128 -21.74 10.26 -16.17
N GLU A 129 -22.07 10.26 -14.88
CA GLU A 129 -21.58 11.28 -13.94
C GLU A 129 -20.07 11.15 -13.70
N ILE A 130 -19.61 9.91 -13.52
CA ILE A 130 -18.18 9.60 -13.39
C ILE A 130 -17.44 10.01 -14.67
N MET A 131 -18.01 9.71 -15.84
CA MET A 131 -17.41 10.10 -17.12
C MET A 131 -17.30 11.63 -17.27
N ASN A 132 -18.33 12.37 -16.88
CA ASN A 132 -18.31 13.84 -16.90
C ASN A 132 -17.24 14.40 -15.96
N GLN A 133 -17.11 13.85 -14.76
CA GLN A 133 -16.06 14.24 -13.81
C GLN A 133 -14.66 13.94 -14.35
N LEU A 134 -14.43 12.77 -14.96
CA LEU A 134 -13.16 12.42 -15.58
C LEU A 134 -12.81 13.36 -16.75
N ASN A 135 -13.78 13.69 -17.61
CA ASN A 135 -13.57 14.66 -18.68
C ASN A 135 -13.24 16.06 -18.15
N PHE A 136 -13.96 16.52 -17.12
CA PHE A 136 -13.64 17.77 -16.43
C PHE A 136 -12.20 17.78 -15.90
N LEU A 137 -11.76 16.68 -15.26
CA LEU A 137 -10.39 16.54 -14.78
C LEU A 137 -9.37 16.57 -15.92
N SER A 138 -9.65 15.92 -17.04
CA SER A 138 -8.82 15.93 -18.25
C SER A 138 -8.68 17.33 -18.85
N ASP A 139 -9.76 18.13 -18.86
CA ASP A 139 -9.75 19.55 -19.26
C ASP A 139 -8.91 20.41 -18.32
N ARG A 140 -9.05 20.21 -17.00
CA ARG A 140 -8.22 20.91 -16.02
C ARG A 140 -6.76 20.53 -16.12
N ALA A 141 -6.44 19.25 -16.32
CA ALA A 141 -5.07 18.77 -16.50
C ALA A 141 -4.41 19.42 -17.72
N MET A 142 -5.09 19.45 -18.86
CA MET A 142 -4.56 20.04 -20.11
C MET A 142 -4.25 21.54 -19.95
N ALA A 143 -5.12 22.29 -19.27
CA ALA A 143 -4.92 23.73 -19.05
C ALA A 143 -3.84 24.01 -18.00
N TRP A 144 -3.73 23.18 -16.97
CA TRP A 144 -2.85 23.41 -15.82
C TRP A 144 -1.39 23.06 -16.09
N VAL A 145 -1.11 21.98 -16.85
CA VAL A 145 0.25 21.50 -17.15
C VAL A 145 1.23 22.61 -17.63
N PRO A 146 0.91 23.45 -18.64
CA PRO A 146 1.83 24.50 -19.07
C PRO A 146 2.06 25.57 -17.99
N LEU A 147 1.02 25.95 -17.24
CA LEU A 147 1.11 26.95 -16.17
C LEU A 147 2.03 26.47 -15.04
N PHE A 148 1.92 25.19 -14.68
CA PHE A 148 2.78 24.58 -13.67
C PHE A 148 4.24 24.52 -14.13
N ALA A 149 4.49 24.16 -15.40
CA ALA A 149 5.83 24.13 -15.96
C ALA A 149 6.50 25.52 -15.96
N GLU A 150 5.78 26.56 -16.39
CA GLU A 150 6.25 27.96 -16.32
C GLU A 150 6.55 28.40 -14.89
N LYS A 151 5.68 28.05 -13.94
CA LYS A 151 5.85 28.37 -12.51
C LYS A 151 7.13 27.75 -11.94
N ILE A 152 7.43 26.50 -12.27
CA ILE A 152 8.64 25.82 -11.78
C ILE A 152 9.90 26.40 -12.42
N LEU A 153 9.90 26.65 -13.73
CA LEU A 153 11.10 27.15 -14.42
C LEU A 153 11.54 28.53 -13.94
N LYS A 154 10.62 29.37 -13.43
CA LYS A 154 10.93 30.65 -12.77
C LYS A 154 11.75 30.52 -11.48
N LYS A 155 11.85 29.32 -10.90
CA LYS A 155 12.64 29.07 -9.69
C LYS A 155 14.11 28.70 -9.97
N GLU A 156 14.51 28.63 -11.24
CA GLU A 156 15.90 28.46 -11.69
C GLU A 156 16.63 27.23 -11.11
N TYR A 157 15.91 26.12 -10.94
CA TYR A 157 16.51 24.86 -10.50
C TYR A 157 17.52 24.33 -11.53
N ALA A 158 18.62 23.75 -11.05
CA ALA A 158 19.64 23.13 -11.88
C ALA A 158 19.15 21.80 -12.49
N PHE A 159 18.26 21.10 -11.79
CA PHE A 159 17.56 19.91 -12.30
C PHE A 159 16.14 19.81 -11.73
N ILE A 160 15.28 19.06 -12.41
CA ILE A 160 13.95 18.69 -11.94
C ILE A 160 13.80 17.17 -11.99
N GLY A 161 13.62 16.57 -10.83
CA GLY A 161 13.33 15.16 -10.64
C GLY A 161 11.83 14.86 -10.60
N PHE A 162 11.45 13.63 -10.91
CA PHE A 162 10.09 13.12 -10.77
C PHE A 162 10.11 11.79 -10.02
N SER A 163 9.22 11.65 -9.03
CA SER A 163 8.98 10.37 -8.34
C SER A 163 7.67 9.76 -8.83
N SER A 164 7.74 8.77 -9.72
CA SER A 164 6.58 8.15 -10.37
C SER A 164 6.28 6.77 -9.80
N THR A 165 5.07 6.61 -9.24
CA THR A 165 4.58 5.37 -8.64
C THR A 165 3.16 5.07 -9.11
N PHE A 166 2.90 3.85 -9.57
CA PHE A 166 1.60 3.41 -10.09
C PHE A 166 1.03 4.38 -11.15
N GLN A 167 -0.10 5.03 -10.89
CA GLN A 167 -0.88 5.84 -11.85
C GLN A 167 -0.36 7.28 -12.04
N GLN A 168 0.96 7.48 -12.00
CA GLN A 168 1.60 8.81 -12.09
C GLN A 168 2.41 9.02 -13.38
N LYS A 169 2.40 8.05 -14.32
CA LYS A 169 3.20 8.08 -15.54
C LYS A 169 2.74 9.15 -16.51
N ALA A 170 1.46 9.16 -16.90
CA ALA A 170 0.94 10.17 -17.83
C ALA A 170 1.13 11.59 -17.29
N ALA A 171 0.93 11.81 -15.98
CA ALA A 171 1.18 13.11 -15.37
C ALA A 171 2.68 13.49 -15.44
N THR A 172 3.58 12.54 -15.19
CA THR A 172 5.04 12.74 -15.33
C THR A 172 5.43 13.12 -16.76
N ILE A 173 4.87 12.44 -17.76
CA ILE A 173 5.13 12.71 -19.18
C ILE A 173 4.61 14.09 -19.57
N ALA A 174 3.37 14.42 -19.20
CA ALA A 174 2.77 15.72 -19.51
C ALA A 174 3.60 16.88 -18.95
N LEU A 175 3.98 16.80 -17.66
CA LEU A 175 4.77 17.81 -16.98
C LEU A 175 6.20 17.93 -17.55
N SER A 176 6.89 16.80 -17.71
CA SER A 176 8.27 16.80 -18.23
C SER A 176 8.38 17.30 -19.67
N ARG A 177 7.41 16.96 -20.54
CA ARG A 177 7.35 17.50 -21.91
C ARG A 177 7.08 19.00 -21.93
N ALA A 178 6.18 19.49 -21.06
CA ALA A 178 5.92 20.92 -20.95
C ALA A 178 7.17 21.69 -20.49
N LEU A 179 7.95 21.14 -19.56
CA LEU A 179 9.23 21.70 -19.13
C LEU A 179 10.23 21.76 -20.30
N LYS A 180 10.45 20.65 -21.01
CA LYS A 180 11.38 20.61 -22.16
C LYS A 180 10.94 21.49 -23.33
N LYS A 181 9.64 21.75 -23.49
CA LYS A 181 9.13 22.69 -24.50
C LYS A 181 9.54 24.13 -24.21
N ILE A 182 9.59 24.52 -22.94
CA ILE A 182 9.94 25.90 -22.52
C ILE A 182 11.46 26.03 -22.38
N ASN A 183 12.12 25.07 -21.74
CA ASN A 183 13.57 25.02 -21.59
C ASN A 183 14.09 23.63 -22.02
N PRO A 184 14.59 23.47 -23.26
CA PRO A 184 15.13 22.19 -23.73
C PRO A 184 16.35 21.68 -22.96
N HIS A 185 17.07 22.57 -22.28
CA HIS A 185 18.33 22.28 -21.60
C HIS A 185 18.17 21.94 -20.12
N ILE A 186 16.99 22.09 -19.52
CA ILE A 186 16.76 21.71 -18.12
C ILE A 186 17.05 20.22 -17.91
N ALA A 187 17.90 19.90 -16.93
CA ALA A 187 18.20 18.50 -16.61
C ALA A 187 16.98 17.85 -15.95
N LEU A 188 16.55 16.70 -16.47
CA LEU A 188 15.43 15.94 -15.95
C LEU A 188 15.87 14.57 -15.45
N VAL A 189 15.46 14.22 -14.24
CA VAL A 189 15.72 12.90 -13.65
C VAL A 189 14.42 12.22 -13.22
N LEU A 190 14.40 10.89 -13.25
CA LEU A 190 13.21 10.10 -12.94
C LEU A 190 13.56 8.99 -11.96
N GLY A 191 12.65 8.67 -11.05
CA GLY A 191 12.71 7.48 -10.21
C GLY A 191 11.33 7.12 -9.68
N GLY A 192 11.29 6.32 -8.61
CA GLY A 192 10.06 5.79 -8.03
C GLY A 192 9.72 4.39 -8.55
N ALA A 193 8.64 3.80 -8.04
CA ALA A 193 8.33 2.38 -8.26
C ALA A 193 8.10 2.01 -9.74
N ASN A 194 7.71 2.97 -10.59
CA ASN A 194 7.57 2.73 -12.03
C ASN A 194 8.92 2.54 -12.75
N CYS A 195 10.05 2.80 -12.08
CA CYS A 195 11.41 2.64 -12.63
C CYS A 195 12.14 1.43 -12.04
N GLU A 196 11.43 0.49 -11.41
CA GLU A 196 12.06 -0.70 -10.82
C GLU A 196 12.50 -1.70 -11.91
N ALA A 197 13.78 -2.11 -11.85
CA ALA A 197 14.39 -3.08 -12.75
C ALA A 197 14.08 -2.82 -14.24
N GLU A 198 13.60 -3.83 -14.98
CA GLU A 198 13.29 -3.76 -16.42
C GLU A 198 12.27 -2.66 -16.78
N MET A 199 11.44 -2.21 -15.82
CA MET A 199 10.51 -1.11 -16.09
C MET A 199 11.26 0.18 -16.38
N ALA A 200 12.45 0.40 -15.78
CA ALA A 200 13.31 1.55 -16.11
C ALA A 200 13.69 1.59 -17.59
N GLU A 201 13.92 0.44 -18.22
CA GLU A 201 14.22 0.38 -19.65
C GLU A 201 13.01 0.82 -20.47
N GLY A 202 11.83 0.31 -20.14
CA GLY A 202 10.61 0.71 -20.82
C GLY A 202 10.30 2.20 -20.62
N GLU A 203 10.54 2.75 -19.43
CA GLU A 203 10.42 4.18 -19.17
C GLU A 203 11.46 4.99 -19.93
N ALA A 204 12.69 4.50 -20.06
CA ALA A 204 13.70 5.11 -20.90
C ALA A 204 13.22 5.16 -22.36
N GLU A 205 12.70 4.08 -22.92
CA GLU A 205 12.21 4.09 -24.29
C GLU A 205 11.03 5.06 -24.48
N ASN A 206 10.10 5.11 -23.52
CA ASN A 206 8.92 5.98 -23.57
C ASN A 206 9.22 7.47 -23.33
N MET A 207 10.30 7.79 -22.60
CA MET A 207 10.61 9.17 -22.19
C MET A 207 12.04 9.59 -22.57
N PRO A 208 12.43 9.57 -23.86
CA PRO A 208 13.79 9.78 -24.38
C PRO A 208 14.48 11.07 -23.92
N TRP A 209 13.73 12.04 -23.43
CA TRP A 209 14.20 13.37 -23.00
C TRP A 209 14.68 13.43 -21.54
N PHE A 210 14.56 12.36 -20.76
CA PHE A 210 15.15 12.29 -19.42
C PHE A 210 16.65 11.99 -19.48
N ASP A 211 17.41 12.74 -18.68
CA ASP A 211 18.87 12.69 -18.61
C ASP A 211 19.37 11.54 -17.72
N ALA A 212 18.60 11.18 -16.68
CA ALA A 212 18.87 10.00 -15.84
C ALA A 212 17.58 9.38 -15.29
N ILE A 213 17.57 8.05 -15.16
CA ILE A 213 16.48 7.25 -14.58
C ILE A 213 17.08 6.34 -13.51
N PHE A 214 16.72 6.57 -12.25
CA PHE A 214 17.17 5.78 -11.11
C PHE A 214 16.28 4.54 -10.95
N SER A 215 16.92 3.36 -10.86
CA SER A 215 16.24 2.07 -10.72
C SER A 215 16.64 1.41 -9.41
N GLY A 216 15.72 1.31 -8.45
CA GLY A 216 15.96 0.81 -7.10
C GLY A 216 16.07 1.89 -6.02
N GLU A 217 16.69 1.53 -4.89
CA GLU A 217 16.94 2.39 -3.72
C GLU A 217 18.03 3.43 -4.02
N ALA A 218 17.63 4.65 -4.38
CA ALA A 218 18.51 5.63 -5.02
C ALA A 218 19.36 6.50 -4.08
N GLU A 219 19.37 6.28 -2.76
CA GLU A 219 19.99 7.24 -1.82
C GLU A 219 21.48 7.46 -2.09
N LEU A 220 22.22 6.40 -2.41
CA LEU A 220 23.65 6.47 -2.69
C LEU A 220 23.90 7.06 -4.08
N GLU A 221 23.33 6.44 -5.11
CA GLU A 221 23.58 6.82 -6.50
C GLU A 221 23.05 8.21 -6.85
N PHE A 222 22.00 8.68 -6.18
CA PHE A 222 21.51 10.04 -6.33
C PHE A 222 22.53 11.06 -5.81
N THR A 223 23.12 10.84 -4.64
CA THR A 223 24.18 11.72 -4.11
C THR A 223 25.44 11.71 -4.98
N ASP A 224 25.84 10.54 -5.47
CA ASP A 224 26.94 10.40 -6.45
C ASP A 224 26.66 11.13 -7.75
N TRP A 225 25.42 11.07 -8.25
CA TRP A 225 25.00 11.80 -9.44
C TRP A 225 25.07 13.31 -9.21
N LEU A 226 24.59 13.81 -8.07
CA LEU A 226 24.65 15.24 -7.71
C LEU A 226 26.10 15.76 -7.61
N LEU A 227 27.01 14.98 -7.02
CA LEU A 227 28.44 15.33 -6.91
C LEU A 227 29.13 15.39 -8.28
N LYS A 228 28.72 14.56 -9.24
CA LYS A 228 29.21 14.61 -10.63
C LYS A 228 28.56 15.75 -11.41
N PHE A 229 27.29 16.03 -11.14
CA PHE A 229 26.52 17.08 -11.79
C PHE A 229 27.05 18.48 -11.45
N SER A 230 27.58 18.68 -10.24
CA SER A 230 28.15 19.95 -9.77
C SER A 230 29.55 20.28 -10.33
N GLN A 231 30.23 19.34 -11.00
CA GLN A 231 31.58 19.58 -11.51
C GLN A 231 31.56 20.46 -12.78
N PRO A 232 32.53 21.39 -12.94
CA PRO A 232 32.66 22.21 -14.14
C PRO A 232 32.76 21.36 -15.41
N HIS A 233 32.10 21.81 -16.48
CA HIS A 233 32.16 21.17 -17.79
C HIS A 233 33.58 21.22 -18.36
N GLY A 234 34.37 20.15 -18.16
CA GLY A 234 35.75 20.07 -18.66
C GLY A 234 36.46 18.73 -18.38
N SER A 235 36.00 17.95 -17.41
CA SER A 235 36.52 16.61 -17.11
C SER A 235 35.65 15.51 -17.76
N GLY A 236 35.91 15.19 -19.04
CA GLY A 236 35.40 13.96 -19.67
C GLY A 236 33.87 13.89 -19.85
N ASN A 237 33.32 14.78 -20.68
CA ASN A 237 31.89 14.89 -21.00
C ASN A 237 31.28 13.70 -21.79
N GLU A 238 31.99 12.59 -22.01
CA GLU A 238 31.45 11.43 -22.74
C GLU A 238 30.62 10.47 -21.87
N LYS A 239 30.65 10.60 -20.53
CA LYS A 239 29.96 9.67 -19.61
C LYS A 239 28.63 10.16 -19.02
N ARG A 240 28.04 11.26 -19.52
CA ARG A 240 26.67 11.69 -19.14
C ARG A 240 25.54 10.81 -19.69
N ARG A 241 25.86 9.65 -20.30
CA ARG A 241 24.90 8.80 -21.04
C ARG A 241 24.61 7.45 -20.38
N CYS A 242 24.89 7.25 -19.09
CA CYS A 242 24.23 6.16 -18.39
C CYS A 242 22.81 6.62 -18.06
N ARG A 243 21.92 6.44 -19.03
CA ARG A 243 20.54 6.92 -18.97
C ARG A 243 19.73 6.23 -17.89
N ILE A 244 20.07 4.98 -17.60
CA ILE A 244 19.55 4.22 -16.47
C ILE A 244 20.70 4.08 -15.47
N ILE A 245 20.43 4.47 -14.22
CA ILE A 245 21.33 4.37 -13.09
C ILE A 245 20.79 3.24 -12.20
N PRO A 246 21.36 2.04 -12.27
CA PRO A 246 21.01 0.98 -11.32
C PRO A 246 21.45 1.40 -9.93
N CYS A 247 20.56 1.28 -8.95
CA CYS A 247 20.78 1.74 -7.59
C CYS A 247 20.97 0.58 -6.63
N SER A 248 21.97 0.71 -5.76
CA SER A 248 22.37 -0.35 -4.84
C SER A 248 21.62 -0.18 -3.52
N PRO A 249 20.92 -1.21 -3.03
CA PRO A 249 20.23 -1.13 -1.74
C PRO A 249 21.17 -0.76 -0.59
N ALA A 250 20.70 0.11 0.31
CA ALA A 250 21.47 0.54 1.46
C ALA A 250 21.70 -0.62 2.44
N LYS A 251 22.95 -1.08 2.62
CA LYS A 251 23.24 -2.27 3.44
C LYS A 251 22.81 -2.12 4.91
N VAL A 252 22.93 -0.93 5.47
CA VAL A 252 22.60 -0.61 6.87
C VAL A 252 21.63 0.56 6.86
N LEU A 253 20.38 0.33 7.24
CA LEU A 253 19.35 1.38 7.19
C LEU A 253 19.59 2.49 8.22
N ASP A 254 20.34 2.22 9.29
CA ASP A 254 20.68 3.21 10.31
C ASP A 254 21.55 4.36 9.79
N THR A 255 22.27 4.15 8.68
CA THR A 255 23.09 5.21 8.07
C THR A 255 22.28 6.17 7.22
N LEU A 256 21.02 5.84 6.92
CA LEU A 256 20.15 6.71 6.12
C LEU A 256 19.76 7.94 6.93
N PRO A 257 19.72 9.13 6.31
CA PRO A 257 19.33 10.35 7.01
C PRO A 257 17.85 10.31 7.41
N ILE A 258 17.48 11.15 8.38
CA ILE A 258 16.07 11.28 8.78
C ILE A 258 15.38 12.17 7.75
N PRO A 259 14.28 11.72 7.11
CA PRO A 259 13.57 12.52 6.13
C PRO A 259 13.05 13.85 6.71
N ASP A 260 13.19 14.93 5.94
CA ASP A 260 12.66 16.27 6.29
C ASP A 260 11.36 16.53 5.52
N PHE A 261 10.22 16.58 6.23
CA PHE A 261 8.89 16.76 5.64
C PHE A 261 8.36 18.19 5.64
N SER A 262 9.22 19.19 5.87
CA SER A 262 8.86 20.62 5.87
C SER A 262 8.06 21.05 4.63
N ASP A 263 8.50 20.67 3.42
CA ASP A 263 7.83 21.06 2.16
C ASP A 263 6.38 20.56 2.08
N PHE A 264 6.10 19.37 2.63
CA PHE A 264 4.75 18.82 2.66
C PHE A 264 3.85 19.62 3.59
N LEU A 265 4.33 19.93 4.80
CA LEU A 265 3.56 20.73 5.75
C LEU A 265 3.26 22.12 5.19
N GLU A 266 4.23 22.75 4.53
CA GLU A 266 4.07 24.07 3.94
C GLU A 266 3.07 24.06 2.77
N GLN A 267 3.20 23.11 1.84
CA GLN A 267 2.41 23.10 0.60
C GLN A 267 1.04 22.43 0.76
N VAL A 268 0.94 21.39 1.58
CA VAL A 268 -0.25 20.52 1.68
C VAL A 268 -1.01 20.76 2.98
N GLY A 269 -0.34 21.18 4.05
CA GLY A 269 -0.95 21.48 5.34
C GLY A 269 -2.17 22.42 5.26
N PRO A 270 -2.13 23.54 4.51
CA PRO A 270 -3.29 24.42 4.34
C PRO A 270 -4.49 23.75 3.66
N LEU A 271 -4.25 22.88 2.67
CA LEU A 271 -5.30 22.13 2.00
C LEU A 271 -5.96 21.13 2.96
N LEU A 272 -5.17 20.40 3.74
CA LEU A 272 -5.67 19.44 4.74
C LEU A 272 -6.50 20.14 5.82
N LYS A 273 -6.05 21.29 6.32
CA LYS A 273 -6.81 22.14 7.25
C LYS A 273 -8.16 22.56 6.65
N THR A 274 -8.18 22.94 5.37
CA THR A 274 -9.40 23.39 4.68
C THR A 274 -10.45 22.28 4.57
N ILE A 275 -10.03 21.02 4.41
CA ILE A 275 -10.94 19.86 4.32
C ILE A 275 -11.16 19.15 5.66
N GLY A 276 -10.59 19.67 6.76
CA GLY A 276 -10.77 19.14 8.10
C GLY A 276 -10.04 17.82 8.37
N GLU A 277 -8.95 17.55 7.65
CA GLU A 277 -8.17 16.31 7.79
C GLU A 277 -6.79 16.55 8.41
N LYS A 278 -6.26 15.51 9.05
CA LYS A 278 -4.89 15.48 9.57
C LYS A 278 -4.02 14.57 8.70
N PRO A 279 -2.74 14.90 8.52
CA PRO A 279 -1.85 14.04 7.77
C PRO A 279 -1.56 12.73 8.50
N PHE A 280 -1.27 11.68 7.73
CA PHE A 280 -0.62 10.46 8.16
C PHE A 280 0.86 10.55 7.79
N PHE A 281 1.72 10.39 8.77
CA PHE A 281 3.16 10.52 8.58
C PHE A 281 3.79 9.16 8.31
N PRO A 282 4.34 8.93 7.11
CA PRO A 282 4.99 7.69 6.78
C PRO A 282 6.31 7.59 7.53
N MET A 283 6.58 6.41 8.07
CA MET A 283 7.87 6.06 8.62
C MET A 283 8.24 4.67 8.12
N GLU A 284 9.52 4.48 7.82
CA GLU A 284 10.09 3.21 7.40
C GLU A 284 11.03 2.74 8.48
N THR A 285 10.78 1.53 8.98
CA THR A 285 11.60 0.85 9.98
C THR A 285 12.28 -0.40 9.43
N SER A 286 11.89 -0.86 8.24
CA SER A 286 12.54 -1.94 7.50
C SER A 286 12.25 -1.87 6.00
N ARG A 287 13.15 -2.47 5.21
CA ARG A 287 13.03 -2.70 3.76
C ARG A 287 13.04 -4.18 3.46
N GLY A 288 12.29 -4.59 2.44
CA GLY A 288 12.10 -6.00 2.11
C GLY A 288 11.09 -6.69 3.05
N CYS A 289 10.95 -8.02 2.90
CA CYS A 289 10.08 -8.82 3.75
C CYS A 289 10.82 -10.09 4.19
N TRP A 290 11.05 -10.25 5.50
CA TRP A 290 11.74 -11.42 6.06
C TRP A 290 11.05 -12.74 5.70
N TRP A 291 9.75 -12.72 5.43
CA TRP A 291 9.02 -13.89 4.96
C TRP A 291 9.33 -14.19 3.50
N ALA A 292 9.53 -13.18 2.65
CA ALA A 292 9.91 -13.37 1.26
C ALA A 292 11.28 -14.04 1.13
N ASP A 293 12.23 -13.71 2.00
CA ASP A 293 13.56 -14.33 2.06
C ASP A 293 13.48 -15.85 2.35
N LYS A 294 12.44 -16.31 3.07
CA LYS A 294 12.26 -17.71 3.46
C LYS A 294 11.30 -18.48 2.54
N ASN A 295 10.16 -17.87 2.22
CA ASN A 295 9.04 -18.49 1.48
C ASN A 295 8.10 -17.40 0.91
N PRO A 296 8.38 -16.83 -0.26
CA PRO A 296 7.65 -15.68 -0.78
C PRO A 296 6.16 -15.94 -0.99
N CYS A 297 5.34 -14.94 -0.63
CA CYS A 297 3.93 -14.93 -1.00
C CYS A 297 3.84 -14.90 -2.53
N ARG A 298 3.24 -15.92 -3.14
CA ARG A 298 3.43 -16.19 -4.58
C ARG A 298 2.82 -15.14 -5.51
N PHE A 299 1.90 -14.33 -5.00
CA PHE A 299 1.24 -13.24 -5.73
C PHE A 299 1.91 -11.88 -5.51
N CYS A 300 2.84 -11.76 -4.57
CA CYS A 300 3.39 -10.48 -4.14
C CYS A 300 4.57 -10.07 -5.03
N GLY A 301 4.42 -8.98 -5.78
CA GLY A 301 5.49 -8.38 -6.60
C GLY A 301 6.28 -7.26 -5.93
N LEU A 302 6.05 -6.99 -4.63
CA LEU A 302 6.63 -5.83 -3.93
C LEU A 302 8.04 -6.07 -3.39
N ASN A 303 8.38 -7.33 -3.08
CA ASN A 303 9.64 -7.68 -2.43
C ASN A 303 10.37 -8.72 -3.31
N PRO A 304 11.06 -8.28 -4.38
CA PRO A 304 11.81 -9.18 -5.23
C PRO A 304 12.91 -9.88 -4.42
N ALA A 305 13.12 -11.17 -4.69
CA ALA A 305 13.99 -12.05 -3.89
C ALA A 305 15.49 -11.66 -3.88
N GLU A 306 15.89 -10.71 -4.73
CA GLU A 306 17.29 -10.32 -4.93
C GLU A 306 17.87 -9.48 -3.78
N THR A 307 17.00 -8.83 -2.99
CA THR A 307 17.42 -7.95 -1.88
C THR A 307 16.87 -8.46 -0.55
N PRO A 308 17.73 -8.94 0.37
CA PRO A 308 17.31 -9.41 1.68
C PRO A 308 16.63 -8.33 2.53
N ALA A 309 15.75 -8.78 3.43
CA ALA A 309 15.12 -7.91 4.39
C ALA A 309 16.15 -7.30 5.36
N ARG A 310 15.97 -6.01 5.67
CA ARG A 310 16.84 -5.22 6.54
C ARG A 310 15.97 -4.36 7.44
N SER A 311 16.31 -4.28 8.73
CA SER A 311 15.61 -3.45 9.72
C SER A 311 16.55 -2.38 10.27
N LYS A 312 15.97 -1.26 10.71
CA LYS A 312 16.65 -0.26 11.53
C LYS A 312 16.85 -0.79 12.95
N SER A 313 17.87 -0.33 13.66
CA SER A 313 17.98 -0.64 15.09
C SER A 313 16.81 -0.01 15.88
N PRO A 314 16.37 -0.62 17.00
CA PRO A 314 15.33 -0.03 17.83
C PRO A 314 15.66 1.40 18.29
N GLN A 315 16.93 1.70 18.57
CA GLN A 315 17.40 3.03 18.94
C GLN A 315 17.21 4.02 17.79
N ARG A 316 17.58 3.62 16.56
CA ARG A 316 17.38 4.46 15.38
C ARG A 316 15.91 4.78 15.14
N VAL A 317 15.03 3.79 15.27
CA VAL A 317 13.57 3.99 15.16
C VAL A 317 13.09 4.97 16.22
N MET A 318 13.57 4.87 17.46
CA MET A 318 13.22 5.81 18.53
C MET A 318 13.71 7.24 18.23
N GLU A 319 14.93 7.42 17.73
CA GLU A 319 15.46 8.74 17.34
C GLU A 319 14.58 9.42 16.29
N GLU A 320 14.15 8.67 15.26
CA GLU A 320 13.27 9.17 14.22
C GLU A 320 11.86 9.49 14.74
N MET A 321 11.30 8.60 15.57
CA MET A 321 9.98 8.80 16.18
C MET A 321 9.96 10.02 17.12
N GLU A 322 11.07 10.31 17.81
CA GLU A 322 11.18 11.50 18.68
C GLU A 322 11.30 12.82 17.91
N LYS A 323 11.63 12.78 16.60
CA LYS A 323 11.56 13.98 15.73
C LYS A 323 10.16 14.31 15.25
N TRP A 324 9.16 13.51 15.63
CA TRP A 324 7.77 13.80 15.34
C TRP A 324 7.32 15.14 15.95
N THR A 325 6.52 15.91 15.22
CA THR A 325 5.92 17.16 15.69
C THR A 325 4.39 17.03 15.78
N PRO A 326 3.71 17.80 16.65
CA PRO A 326 2.25 17.79 16.78
C PRO A 326 1.45 17.97 15.48
N ASP A 327 2.03 18.63 14.48
CA ASP A 327 1.41 18.86 13.17
C ASP A 327 1.32 17.59 12.30
N PHE A 328 2.06 16.53 12.64
CA PHE A 328 2.16 15.31 11.83
C PHE A 328 1.05 14.27 12.01
N GLY A 329 0.10 14.45 12.94
CA GLY A 329 -1.00 13.50 13.11
C GLY A 329 -0.54 12.11 13.56
N ALA A 330 -1.00 11.04 12.90
CA ALA A 330 -0.65 9.65 13.25
C ALA A 330 0.55 9.15 12.43
N ILE A 331 1.35 8.23 13.00
CA ILE A 331 2.43 7.56 12.26
C ILE A 331 1.87 6.34 11.53
N ALA A 332 2.22 6.20 10.25
CA ALA A 332 1.97 5.01 9.44
C ALA A 332 3.30 4.36 9.10
N ILE A 333 3.55 3.15 9.64
CA ILE A 333 4.74 2.38 9.30
C ILE A 333 4.51 1.68 7.95
N HIS A 334 5.37 1.97 6.98
CA HIS A 334 5.27 1.52 5.59
C HIS A 334 6.12 0.28 5.26
N ASP A 335 6.57 -0.43 6.29
CA ASP A 335 7.26 -1.71 6.16
C ASP A 335 6.37 -2.77 5.50
N SER A 336 6.95 -3.68 4.71
CA SER A 336 6.18 -4.81 4.14
C SER A 336 5.73 -5.82 5.19
N ALA A 337 6.45 -5.91 6.31
CA ALA A 337 6.08 -6.66 7.50
C ALA A 337 6.90 -6.16 8.69
N MET A 338 6.30 -6.11 9.88
CA MET A 338 7.06 -5.89 11.11
C MET A 338 8.23 -6.91 11.23
N PRO A 339 9.47 -6.45 11.49
CA PRO A 339 10.60 -7.30 11.82
C PRO A 339 10.30 -8.24 13.00
N GLU A 340 10.75 -9.49 12.91
CA GLU A 340 10.40 -10.56 13.87
C GLU A 340 10.85 -10.24 15.31
N GLU A 341 11.92 -9.46 15.45
CA GLU A 341 12.54 -9.08 16.72
C GLU A 341 11.86 -7.88 17.41
N TYR A 342 11.07 -7.08 16.69
CA TYR A 342 10.51 -5.83 17.22
C TYR A 342 9.53 -5.99 18.40
N PRO A 343 8.69 -7.04 18.48
CA PRO A 343 7.86 -7.27 19.66
C PRO A 343 8.66 -7.35 20.97
N GLU A 344 9.86 -7.92 20.93
CA GLU A 344 10.72 -8.08 22.11
C GLU A 344 11.75 -6.94 22.28
N THR A 345 12.03 -6.17 21.23
CA THR A 345 13.06 -5.14 21.24
C THR A 345 12.48 -3.72 21.21
N LEU A 346 11.86 -3.32 20.09
CA LEU A 346 11.36 -1.97 19.86
C LEU A 346 10.09 -1.65 20.67
N LEU A 347 9.07 -2.52 20.65
CA LEU A 347 7.78 -2.22 21.27
C LEU A 347 7.87 -1.92 22.79
N PRO A 348 8.72 -2.64 23.58
CA PRO A 348 8.96 -2.29 24.97
C PRO A 348 9.58 -0.90 25.16
N LEU A 349 10.50 -0.49 24.27
CA LEU A 349 11.10 0.85 24.30
C LEU A 349 10.06 1.94 24.02
N VAL A 350 9.27 1.78 22.95
CA VAL A 350 8.17 2.71 22.63
C VAL A 350 7.19 2.82 23.79
N SER A 351 6.77 1.69 24.36
CA SER A 351 5.84 1.67 25.50
C SER A 351 6.41 2.37 26.73
N LYS A 352 7.71 2.19 27.02
CA LYS A 352 8.39 2.90 28.11
C LYS A 352 8.42 4.40 27.87
N THR A 353 8.79 4.84 26.67
CA THR A 353 8.85 6.26 26.31
C THR A 353 7.49 6.94 26.39
N ARG A 354 6.41 6.23 26.01
CA ARG A 354 5.02 6.74 26.13
C ARG A 354 4.59 7.08 27.55
N LYS A 355 5.21 6.49 28.57
CA LYS A 355 4.90 6.82 29.97
C LYS A 355 5.38 8.21 30.36
N THR A 356 6.38 8.75 29.65
CA THR A 356 7.03 10.03 29.96
C THR A 356 6.86 11.08 28.87
N LYS A 357 6.58 10.67 27.62
CA LYS A 357 6.40 11.55 26.46
C LYS A 357 5.12 11.18 25.72
N ALA A 358 4.36 12.18 25.28
CA ALA A 358 3.26 11.95 24.35
C ALA A 358 3.84 11.56 22.99
N LEU A 359 3.50 10.36 22.50
CA LEU A 359 3.83 9.89 21.16
C LEU A 359 2.54 9.69 20.36
N PRO A 360 2.55 9.88 19.03
CA PRO A 360 1.39 9.71 18.16
C PRO A 360 0.88 8.26 18.17
N GLU A 361 -0.36 8.04 17.75
CA GLU A 361 -0.83 6.68 17.46
C GLU A 361 -0.13 6.11 16.23
N ILE A 362 0.01 4.79 16.20
CA ILE A 362 0.73 4.06 15.16
C ILE A 362 -0.23 3.14 14.41
N SER A 363 -0.09 3.13 13.08
CA SER A 363 -0.60 2.09 12.19
C SER A 363 0.55 1.32 11.55
N TRP A 364 0.38 0.01 11.32
CA TRP A 364 1.46 -0.85 10.84
C TRP A 364 0.95 -1.99 9.97
N GLU A 365 1.64 -2.29 8.87
CA GLU A 365 1.45 -3.55 8.14
C GLU A 365 2.15 -4.74 8.81
N ILE A 366 1.40 -5.81 9.10
CA ILE A 366 1.90 -6.98 9.81
C ILE A 366 1.40 -8.30 9.20
N ARG A 367 2.10 -9.38 9.54
CA ARG A 367 1.64 -10.75 9.27
C ARG A 367 0.75 -11.23 10.42
N THR A 368 0.05 -12.35 10.24
CA THR A 368 -0.92 -12.86 11.24
C THR A 368 -0.30 -13.79 12.29
N ASN A 369 1.02 -14.02 12.25
CA ASN A 369 1.72 -14.97 13.11
C ASN A 369 2.11 -14.42 14.51
N HIS A 370 1.49 -13.32 14.94
CA HIS A 370 1.75 -12.73 16.25
C HIS A 370 0.97 -13.43 17.37
N SER A 371 1.64 -13.64 18.51
CA SER A 371 1.03 -14.17 19.73
C SER A 371 0.09 -13.14 20.37
N PHE A 372 -0.70 -13.59 21.36
CA PHE A 372 -1.52 -12.67 22.15
C PHE A 372 -0.64 -11.62 22.87
N SER A 373 0.50 -12.04 23.42
CA SER A 373 1.42 -11.13 24.11
C SER A 373 2.06 -10.12 23.16
N ASP A 374 2.36 -10.48 21.91
CA ASP A 374 2.89 -9.55 20.92
C ASP A 374 1.88 -8.44 20.64
N LEU A 375 0.62 -8.82 20.41
CA LEU A 375 -0.47 -7.87 20.18
C LEU A 375 -0.71 -6.95 21.39
N GLU A 376 -0.51 -7.40 22.62
CA GLU A 376 -0.57 -6.53 23.81
C GLU A 376 0.59 -5.54 23.84
N ARG A 377 1.81 -5.99 23.51
CA ARG A 377 2.96 -5.09 23.40
C ARG A 377 2.72 -4.04 22.32
N MET A 378 2.12 -4.42 21.19
CA MET A 378 1.69 -3.48 20.15
C MET A 378 0.70 -2.45 20.70
N PHE A 379 -0.34 -2.89 21.40
CA PHE A 379 -1.32 -1.99 21.99
C PHE A 379 -0.69 -1.02 23.00
N HIS A 380 0.19 -1.51 23.88
CA HIS A 380 0.91 -0.66 24.83
C HIS A 380 1.96 0.27 24.19
N ALA A 381 2.46 -0.08 23.01
CA ALA A 381 3.31 0.76 22.17
C ALA A 381 2.51 1.78 21.33
N GLY A 382 1.19 1.88 21.52
CA GLY A 382 0.33 2.85 20.84
C GLY A 382 -0.08 2.45 19.42
N ILE A 383 0.13 1.19 19.04
CA ILE A 383 -0.41 0.64 17.79
C ILE A 383 -1.90 0.43 18.00
N ARG A 384 -2.71 1.10 17.18
CA ARG A 384 -4.19 1.08 17.27
C ARG A 384 -4.82 0.43 16.05
N GLN A 385 -4.15 0.49 14.91
CA GLN A 385 -4.61 -0.10 13.67
C GLN A 385 -3.49 -0.93 13.04
N VAL A 386 -3.84 -2.06 12.45
CA VAL A 386 -2.91 -2.89 11.68
C VAL A 386 -3.50 -3.23 10.32
N GLN A 387 -2.68 -3.19 9.28
CA GLN A 387 -2.99 -3.83 8.01
C GLN A 387 -2.44 -5.25 8.06
N ALA A 388 -3.31 -6.25 8.19
CA ALA A 388 -2.91 -7.63 8.38
C ALA A 388 -2.99 -8.41 7.07
N GLY A 389 -1.91 -9.10 6.71
CA GLY A 389 -1.86 -10.00 5.57
C GLY A 389 -2.64 -11.30 5.78
N VAL A 390 -3.96 -11.19 6.03
CA VAL A 390 -4.89 -12.31 6.25
C VAL A 390 -5.16 -13.03 4.93
N GLU A 391 -5.59 -12.32 3.88
CA GLU A 391 -5.94 -12.76 2.51
C GLU A 391 -7.05 -13.80 2.35
N SER A 392 -7.20 -14.72 3.31
CA SER A 392 -8.21 -15.76 3.27
C SER A 392 -8.42 -16.37 4.66
N LEU A 393 -9.60 -16.95 4.88
CA LEU A 393 -9.89 -17.77 6.05
C LEU A 393 -9.83 -19.27 5.71
N SER A 394 -9.40 -19.63 4.49
CA SER A 394 -9.28 -20.99 4.01
C SER A 394 -7.81 -21.44 3.97
N THR A 395 -7.51 -22.53 4.67
CA THR A 395 -6.14 -23.09 4.70
C THR A 395 -5.66 -23.54 3.30
N PRO A 396 -6.46 -24.25 2.48
CA PRO A 396 -6.07 -24.56 1.09
C PRO A 396 -5.70 -23.32 0.27
N LEU A 397 -6.50 -22.25 0.32
CA LEU A 397 -6.20 -21.02 -0.44
C LEU A 397 -4.90 -20.36 0.05
N LEU A 398 -4.67 -20.30 1.36
CA LEU A 398 -3.43 -19.77 1.95
C LEU A 398 -2.19 -20.58 1.52
N LYS A 399 -2.34 -21.91 1.35
CA LYS A 399 -1.28 -22.78 0.80
C LYS A 399 -1.01 -22.50 -0.67
N ILE A 400 -2.03 -22.22 -1.49
CA ILE A 400 -1.86 -21.80 -2.88
C ILE A 400 -1.11 -20.46 -2.94
N MET A 401 -1.42 -19.53 -2.05
CA MET A 401 -0.75 -18.22 -1.98
C MET A 401 0.66 -18.26 -1.40
N GLY A 402 1.08 -19.33 -0.71
CA GLY A 402 2.36 -19.37 -0.01
C GLY A 402 2.41 -18.47 1.23
N LYS A 403 1.27 -18.21 1.89
CA LYS A 403 1.21 -17.27 3.03
C LYS A 403 1.89 -17.80 4.29
N GLY A 404 2.07 -19.11 4.44
CA GLY A 404 2.64 -19.71 5.66
C GLY A 404 1.74 -19.61 6.91
N SER A 405 0.45 -19.36 6.72
CA SER A 405 -0.57 -19.34 7.78
C SER A 405 -1.70 -20.32 7.47
N SER A 406 -2.65 -20.45 8.39
CA SER A 406 -3.86 -21.26 8.23
C SER A 406 -5.11 -20.43 8.54
N GLY A 407 -6.28 -20.90 8.08
CA GLY A 407 -7.56 -20.27 8.41
C GLY A 407 -7.74 -20.13 9.93
N ARG A 408 -7.33 -21.16 10.67
CA ARG A 408 -7.34 -21.15 12.14
C ARG A 408 -6.48 -20.02 12.72
N VAL A 409 -5.24 -19.87 12.26
CA VAL A 409 -4.34 -18.79 12.72
C VAL A 409 -4.95 -17.43 12.43
N ASN A 410 -5.49 -17.23 11.23
CA ASN A 410 -6.08 -15.96 10.81
C ASN A 410 -7.32 -15.58 11.64
N VAL A 411 -8.24 -16.52 11.89
CA VAL A 411 -9.41 -16.26 12.75
C VAL A 411 -8.99 -16.00 14.20
N ASN A 412 -8.01 -16.72 14.72
CA ASN A 412 -7.47 -16.48 16.07
C ASN A 412 -6.82 -15.09 16.16
N PHE A 413 -6.09 -14.66 15.13
CA PHE A 413 -5.52 -13.32 15.04
C PHE A 413 -6.62 -12.25 15.10
N LEU A 414 -7.67 -12.35 14.27
CA LEU A 414 -8.81 -11.41 14.30
C LEU A 414 -9.49 -11.37 15.67
N ARG A 415 -9.68 -12.53 16.30
CA ARG A 415 -10.25 -12.68 17.64
C ARG A 415 -9.38 -12.03 18.72
N ASN A 416 -8.07 -12.20 18.64
CA ASN A 416 -7.12 -11.63 19.60
C ASN A 416 -7.02 -10.10 19.44
N CYS A 417 -6.94 -9.59 18.21
CA CYS A 417 -6.99 -8.14 17.95
C CYS A 417 -8.30 -7.53 18.47
N ARG A 418 -9.45 -8.17 18.21
CA ARG A 418 -10.75 -7.75 18.76
C ARG A 418 -10.76 -7.70 20.28
N THR A 419 -10.14 -8.68 20.92
CA THR A 419 -10.02 -8.78 22.37
C THR A 419 -9.17 -7.65 22.96
N ILE A 420 -8.04 -7.34 22.32
CA ILE A 420 -7.07 -6.33 22.79
C ILE A 420 -7.54 -4.91 22.47
N GLY A 421 -8.35 -4.74 21.43
CA GLY A 421 -8.79 -3.43 20.94
C GLY A 421 -7.89 -2.85 19.85
N ILE A 422 -7.23 -3.71 19.07
CA ILE A 422 -6.53 -3.33 17.84
C ILE A 422 -7.48 -3.47 16.65
N GLU A 423 -7.59 -2.42 15.85
CA GLU A 423 -8.35 -2.46 14.61
C GLU A 423 -7.58 -3.17 13.50
N VAL A 424 -8.20 -4.16 12.85
CA VAL A 424 -7.62 -4.88 11.73
C VAL A 424 -8.24 -4.43 10.42
N CYS A 425 -7.39 -3.91 9.54
CA CYS A 425 -7.67 -3.73 8.12
C CYS A 425 -7.08 -4.94 7.36
N TRP A 426 -7.86 -5.60 6.52
CA TRP A 426 -7.36 -6.72 5.70
C TRP A 426 -8.21 -6.89 4.44
N ASN A 427 -7.66 -7.53 3.42
CA ASN A 427 -8.34 -7.84 2.16
C ASN A 427 -8.52 -9.34 1.99
N ALA A 428 -9.56 -9.77 1.28
CA ALA A 428 -9.75 -11.16 0.88
C ALA A 428 -9.46 -11.33 -0.61
N LEU A 429 -8.64 -12.33 -0.96
CA LEU A 429 -8.21 -12.60 -2.33
C LEU A 429 -8.87 -13.88 -2.89
N TRP A 430 -9.27 -13.83 -4.16
CA TRP A 430 -9.77 -14.98 -4.94
C TRP A 430 -9.12 -15.00 -6.34
N CYS A 431 -9.56 -15.86 -7.26
CA CYS A 431 -8.97 -16.01 -8.61
C CYS A 431 -7.53 -16.53 -8.57
N LEU A 432 -7.30 -17.62 -7.82
CA LEU A 432 -5.96 -18.22 -7.66
C LEU A 432 -5.76 -19.42 -8.61
N PRO A 433 -4.50 -19.74 -8.99
CA PRO A 433 -4.21 -20.93 -9.78
C PRO A 433 -4.66 -22.21 -9.09
N ASN A 434 -5.40 -23.05 -9.82
CA ASN A 434 -5.95 -24.35 -9.40
C ASN A 434 -6.81 -24.27 -8.13
N ASP A 435 -7.48 -23.16 -7.88
CA ASP A 435 -8.48 -23.12 -6.83
C ASP A 435 -9.74 -23.93 -7.21
N GLU A 436 -10.36 -24.53 -6.20
CA GLU A 436 -11.52 -25.40 -6.33
C GLU A 436 -12.65 -24.90 -5.45
N LYS A 437 -13.90 -25.29 -5.76
CA LYS A 437 -15.06 -24.97 -4.92
C LYS A 437 -14.87 -25.40 -3.46
N SER A 438 -14.29 -26.58 -3.25
CA SER A 438 -13.98 -27.14 -1.92
C SER A 438 -13.17 -26.18 -1.04
N HIS A 439 -12.28 -25.39 -1.64
CA HIS A 439 -11.45 -24.42 -0.94
C HIS A 439 -12.25 -23.23 -0.37
N TYR A 440 -13.43 -22.94 -0.90
CA TYR A 440 -14.27 -21.82 -0.46
C TYR A 440 -15.40 -22.24 0.48
N LEU A 441 -15.82 -23.52 0.46
CA LEU A 441 -16.92 -24.03 1.28
C LEU A 441 -16.71 -23.83 2.79
N GLU A 442 -15.47 -23.90 3.26
CA GLU A 442 -15.17 -23.66 4.68
C GLU A 442 -15.44 -22.20 5.07
N MET A 443 -15.02 -21.26 4.21
CA MET A 443 -15.27 -19.83 4.43
C MET A 443 -16.77 -19.53 4.42
N GLU A 444 -17.51 -20.09 3.47
CA GLU A 444 -18.97 -19.93 3.36
C GLU A 444 -19.70 -20.36 4.65
N ARG A 445 -19.25 -21.43 5.31
CA ARG A 445 -19.80 -21.89 6.59
C ARG A 445 -19.32 -21.08 7.79
N LEU A 446 -18.07 -20.62 7.77
CA LEU A 446 -17.43 -19.91 8.87
C LEU A 446 -17.89 -18.46 9.01
N ILE A 447 -17.95 -17.71 7.90
CA ILE A 447 -18.19 -16.25 7.91
C ILE A 447 -19.44 -15.86 8.72
N PRO A 448 -20.59 -16.54 8.56
CA PRO A 448 -21.78 -16.22 9.36
C PRO A 448 -21.58 -16.28 10.87
N LEU A 449 -20.65 -17.12 11.34
CA LEU A 449 -20.38 -17.37 12.77
C LEU A 449 -19.43 -16.34 13.39
N ILE A 450 -18.71 -15.57 12.57
CA ILE A 450 -17.66 -14.64 13.00
C ILE A 450 -17.99 -13.18 12.72
N HIS A 451 -19.28 -12.85 12.59
CA HIS A 451 -19.72 -11.47 12.36
C HIS A 451 -19.29 -10.48 13.46
N HIS A 452 -18.91 -10.94 14.66
CA HIS A 452 -18.34 -10.14 15.75
C HIS A 452 -16.83 -9.86 15.61
N LEU A 453 -16.16 -10.43 14.61
CA LEU A 453 -14.77 -10.17 14.23
C LEU A 453 -14.72 -9.20 13.03
N GLN A 454 -13.59 -8.53 12.82
CA GLN A 454 -13.47 -7.52 11.75
C GLN A 454 -13.55 -8.15 10.35
N PRO A 455 -14.47 -7.68 9.47
CA PRO A 455 -14.59 -8.15 8.09
C PRO A 455 -13.41 -7.67 7.23
N PRO A 456 -13.16 -8.32 6.08
CA PRO A 456 -12.25 -7.76 5.10
C PRO A 456 -12.83 -6.46 4.53
N ARG A 457 -11.97 -5.55 4.06
CA ARG A 457 -12.37 -4.33 3.36
C ARG A 457 -12.97 -4.63 2.00
N VAL A 458 -12.42 -5.63 1.30
CA VAL A 458 -12.88 -6.03 -0.03
C VAL A 458 -12.62 -7.52 -0.28
N LEU A 459 -13.47 -8.13 -1.10
CA LEU A 459 -13.20 -9.39 -1.79
C LEU A 459 -12.75 -9.06 -3.22
N SER A 460 -11.44 -9.18 -3.47
CA SER A 460 -10.81 -8.77 -4.73
C SER A 460 -10.19 -9.97 -5.46
N PRO A 461 -10.27 -10.04 -6.79
CA PRO A 461 -9.48 -11.03 -7.52
C PRO A 461 -7.99 -10.72 -7.31
N MET A 462 -7.18 -11.76 -7.22
CA MET A 462 -5.73 -11.69 -7.24
C MET A 462 -5.30 -11.12 -8.58
N ILE A 463 -4.51 -10.05 -8.53
CA ILE A 463 -3.93 -9.41 -9.70
C ILE A 463 -2.55 -10.02 -9.90
N LEU A 464 -2.29 -10.54 -11.10
CA LEU A 464 -0.95 -11.00 -11.44
C LEU A 464 -0.03 -9.78 -11.53
N THR A 465 0.98 -9.72 -10.67
CA THR A 465 1.91 -8.58 -10.60
C THR A 465 3.29 -8.98 -11.09
N ARG A 466 4.00 -8.05 -11.74
CA ARG A 466 5.41 -8.20 -12.10
C ARG A 466 6.24 -8.58 -10.87
N PHE A 467 7.29 -9.35 -11.06
CA PHE A 467 8.21 -9.85 -10.01
C PHE A 467 7.61 -10.86 -9.02
N SER A 468 6.29 -11.11 -9.05
CA SER A 468 5.70 -12.17 -8.23
C SER A 468 6.12 -13.56 -8.71
N GLU A 469 6.14 -14.55 -7.82
CA GLU A 469 6.41 -15.96 -8.17
C GLU A 469 5.46 -16.46 -9.27
N PHE A 470 4.18 -16.08 -9.23
CA PHE A 470 3.20 -16.41 -10.27
C PHE A 470 3.55 -15.80 -11.64
N TYR A 471 4.23 -14.66 -11.66
CA TYR A 471 4.66 -14.01 -12.90
C TYR A 471 6.00 -14.54 -13.40
N ASN A 472 6.96 -14.79 -12.49
CA ASN A 472 8.32 -15.23 -12.84
C ASN A 472 8.39 -16.73 -13.20
N HIS A 473 7.50 -17.55 -12.62
CA HIS A 473 7.46 -19.00 -12.86
C HIS A 473 6.05 -19.48 -13.25
N PRO A 474 5.45 -18.92 -14.30
CA PRO A 474 4.04 -19.15 -14.62
C PRO A 474 3.74 -20.60 -15.00
N GLU A 475 4.69 -21.30 -15.63
CA GLU A 475 4.60 -22.71 -16.01
C GLU A 475 4.39 -23.63 -14.81
N LYS A 476 5.03 -23.33 -13.67
CA LYS A 476 4.90 -24.09 -12.41
C LYS A 476 3.48 -24.07 -11.86
N TYR A 477 2.70 -23.05 -12.21
CA TYR A 477 1.34 -22.84 -11.72
C TYR A 477 0.28 -23.02 -12.82
N GLY A 478 0.67 -23.39 -14.04
CA GLY A 478 -0.24 -23.52 -15.17
C GLY A 478 -0.85 -22.19 -15.63
N ILE A 479 -0.12 -21.08 -15.46
CA ILE A 479 -0.52 -19.76 -15.93
C ILE A 479 0.05 -19.57 -17.35
N SER A 480 -0.79 -19.12 -18.28
CA SER A 480 -0.43 -18.95 -19.69
C SER A 480 -1.00 -17.65 -20.26
N ASN A 481 -0.53 -17.25 -21.45
CA ASN A 481 -1.02 -16.05 -22.15
C ASN A 481 -0.99 -14.80 -21.25
N ILE A 482 0.15 -14.59 -20.59
CA ILE A 482 0.39 -13.42 -19.75
C ILE A 482 0.48 -12.20 -20.65
N LYS A 483 -0.35 -11.18 -20.37
CA LYS A 483 -0.37 -9.91 -21.10
C LYS A 483 -0.54 -8.75 -20.13
N PRO A 484 -0.03 -7.55 -20.44
CA PRO A 484 -0.34 -6.35 -19.68
C PRO A 484 -1.84 -6.19 -19.42
N HIS A 485 -2.18 -5.58 -18.30
CA HIS A 485 -3.57 -5.33 -17.97
C HIS A 485 -4.22 -4.45 -19.05
N PRO A 486 -5.42 -4.78 -19.56
CA PRO A 486 -6.06 -4.05 -20.66
C PRO A 486 -6.25 -2.55 -20.38
N GLY A 487 -6.43 -2.19 -19.11
CA GLY A 487 -6.50 -0.80 -18.68
C GLY A 487 -5.28 0.02 -19.12
N LEU A 488 -4.07 -0.54 -19.03
CA LEU A 488 -2.85 0.12 -19.49
C LEU A 488 -2.69 0.06 -21.02
N GLU A 489 -2.98 -1.09 -21.64
CA GLU A 489 -2.95 -1.25 -23.11
C GLU A 489 -3.84 -0.22 -23.82
N SER A 490 -5.00 0.11 -23.22
CA SER A 490 -5.95 1.08 -23.76
C SER A 490 -5.49 2.55 -23.68
N LEU A 491 -4.43 2.83 -22.92
CA LEU A 491 -3.95 4.17 -22.62
C LEU A 491 -2.70 4.55 -23.41
N LEU A 492 -1.77 3.61 -23.54
CA LEU A 492 -0.47 3.92 -24.13
C LEU A 492 -0.55 3.95 -25.67
N PRO A 493 0.27 4.78 -26.34
CA PRO A 493 0.38 4.74 -27.79
C PRO A 493 0.81 3.35 -28.32
N PRO A 494 0.43 2.96 -29.56
CA PRO A 494 0.77 1.65 -30.12
C PRO A 494 2.27 1.32 -30.18
N HIS A 495 3.14 2.34 -30.20
CA HIS A 495 4.59 2.19 -30.24
C HIS A 495 5.26 2.19 -28.84
N SER A 496 4.47 2.23 -27.77
CA SER A 496 4.99 2.20 -26.40
C SER A 496 5.46 0.81 -25.99
N GLN A 497 6.44 0.75 -25.10
CA GLN A 497 6.87 -0.50 -24.44
C GLN A 497 5.91 -0.89 -23.31
N CYS A 498 4.64 -1.16 -23.65
CA CYS A 498 3.61 -1.51 -22.67
C CYS A 498 4.01 -2.74 -21.85
N GLU A 499 4.57 -3.77 -22.50
CA GLU A 499 5.01 -4.99 -21.81
C GLU A 499 6.08 -4.71 -20.76
N LYS A 500 7.19 -4.05 -21.15
CA LYS A 500 8.27 -3.72 -20.22
C LYS A 500 7.82 -2.85 -19.05
N THR A 501 6.92 -1.90 -19.30
CA THR A 501 6.50 -0.94 -18.27
C THR A 501 5.27 -1.35 -17.45
N ALA A 502 4.60 -2.43 -17.83
CA ALA A 502 3.44 -2.91 -17.09
C ALA A 502 3.87 -3.55 -15.76
N TYR A 503 3.22 -3.15 -14.67
CA TYR A 503 3.32 -3.84 -13.38
C TYR A 503 2.18 -4.84 -13.16
N PHE A 504 0.99 -4.56 -13.71
CA PHE A 504 -0.19 -5.42 -13.59
C PHE A 504 -0.44 -6.20 -14.88
N PHE A 505 -0.71 -7.50 -14.74
CA PHE A 505 -0.92 -8.44 -15.83
C PHE A 505 -2.24 -9.18 -15.70
N ARG A 506 -2.69 -9.75 -16.81
CA ARG A 506 -3.70 -10.81 -16.87
C ARG A 506 -3.04 -12.09 -17.36
N GLY A 507 -3.50 -13.23 -16.87
CA GLY A 507 -3.11 -14.56 -17.34
C GLY A 507 -4.32 -15.47 -17.43
N LYS A 508 -4.24 -16.49 -18.30
CA LYS A 508 -5.17 -17.62 -18.30
C LYS A 508 -4.66 -18.68 -17.33
N MET A 509 -5.52 -19.16 -16.46
CA MET A 509 -5.20 -20.21 -15.49
C MET A 509 -6.42 -21.09 -15.27
N ASN A 510 -6.21 -22.33 -14.85
CA ASN A 510 -7.30 -23.14 -14.31
C ASN A 510 -7.71 -22.53 -12.96
N SER A 511 -8.93 -22.02 -12.85
CA SER A 511 -9.45 -21.44 -11.63
C SER A 511 -10.97 -21.60 -11.56
N PHE A 512 -11.45 -22.30 -10.53
CA PHE A 512 -12.88 -22.43 -10.26
C PHE A 512 -13.52 -21.06 -10.08
N SER A 513 -12.89 -20.19 -9.27
CA SER A 513 -13.50 -18.88 -8.95
C SER A 513 -13.54 -17.96 -10.16
N GLN A 514 -12.55 -18.02 -11.07
CA GLN A 514 -12.56 -17.27 -12.33
C GLN A 514 -13.72 -17.70 -13.25
N THR A 515 -14.06 -18.99 -13.27
CA THR A 515 -15.09 -19.57 -14.14
C THR A 515 -16.48 -19.63 -13.49
N SER A 516 -16.59 -19.29 -12.21
CA SER A 516 -17.83 -19.40 -11.42
C SER A 516 -18.27 -18.05 -10.81
N PRO A 517 -18.51 -17.01 -11.63
CA PRO A 517 -18.84 -15.68 -11.12
C PRO A 517 -20.09 -15.65 -10.23
N LYS A 518 -21.09 -16.49 -10.51
CA LYS A 518 -22.29 -16.59 -9.66
C LYS A 518 -21.97 -17.03 -8.23
N TYR A 519 -21.02 -17.96 -8.06
CA TYR A 519 -20.59 -18.42 -6.74
C TYR A 519 -19.80 -17.32 -6.03
N MET A 520 -18.93 -16.60 -6.75
CA MET A 520 -18.17 -15.50 -6.16
C MET A 520 -19.06 -14.33 -5.74
N ASN A 521 -20.11 -14.00 -6.52
CA ASN A 521 -21.11 -13.00 -6.13
C ASN A 521 -21.89 -13.43 -4.88
N HIS A 522 -22.18 -14.73 -4.72
CA HIS A 522 -22.79 -15.26 -3.50
C HIS A 522 -21.86 -15.09 -2.29
N LEU A 523 -20.58 -15.49 -2.41
CA LEU A 523 -19.61 -15.29 -1.35
C LEU A 523 -19.40 -13.81 -1.00
N GLU A 524 -19.38 -12.95 -2.01
CA GLU A 524 -19.35 -11.49 -1.82
C GLU A 524 -20.55 -11.00 -1.02
N SER A 525 -21.76 -11.46 -1.34
CA SER A 525 -22.97 -11.07 -0.60
C SER A 525 -22.92 -11.46 0.88
N ILE A 526 -22.30 -12.59 1.22
CA ILE A 526 -22.08 -13.02 2.61
C ILE A 526 -21.10 -12.07 3.30
N ILE A 527 -20.01 -11.68 2.62
CA ILE A 527 -19.05 -10.70 3.14
C ILE A 527 -19.69 -9.32 3.30
N GLU A 528 -20.54 -8.88 2.37
CA GLU A 528 -21.25 -7.60 2.49
C GLU A 528 -22.18 -7.56 3.70
N ILE A 529 -22.87 -8.67 4.01
CA ILE A 529 -23.69 -8.78 5.23
C ILE A 529 -22.80 -8.62 6.47
N TRP A 530 -21.62 -9.25 6.47
CA TRP A 530 -20.63 -9.10 7.53
C TRP A 530 -20.16 -7.65 7.65
N GLN A 531 -19.80 -6.99 6.54
CA GLN A 531 -19.40 -5.58 6.50
C GLN A 531 -20.51 -4.64 7.01
N LYS A 532 -21.77 -4.86 6.61
CA LYS A 532 -22.91 -4.05 7.05
C LYS A 532 -23.11 -4.10 8.56
N LYS A 533 -22.88 -5.27 9.19
CA LYS A 533 -22.92 -5.39 10.66
C LYS A 533 -21.83 -4.58 11.38
N TRP A 534 -20.80 -4.15 10.65
CA TRP A 534 -19.72 -3.28 11.15
C TRP A 534 -19.87 -1.81 10.73
N CYS A 535 -20.96 -1.43 10.05
CA CYS A 535 -21.25 -0.03 9.76
C CYS A 535 -21.33 0.78 11.06
N GLY A 536 -20.50 1.83 11.18
CA GLY A 536 -20.33 2.60 12.42
C GLY A 536 -19.25 2.06 13.36
N GLY A 537 -18.48 1.06 12.93
CA GLY A 537 -17.27 0.57 13.60
C GLY A 537 -17.54 -0.36 14.79
N VAL A 538 -16.51 -0.51 15.63
CA VAL A 538 -16.50 -1.40 16.81
C VAL A 538 -17.73 -1.28 17.71
N LYS A 539 -18.30 -0.07 17.84
CA LYS A 539 -19.44 0.21 18.72
C LYS A 539 -20.74 -0.46 18.26
N ASN A 540 -20.90 -0.65 16.96
CA ASN A 540 -22.10 -1.25 16.37
C ASN A 540 -21.90 -2.74 16.02
N ALA A 541 -20.65 -3.19 16.02
CA ALA A 541 -20.31 -4.56 15.69
C ALA A 541 -20.97 -5.57 16.65
N PRO A 542 -21.41 -6.74 16.16
CA PRO A 542 -21.86 -7.82 17.01
C PRO A 542 -20.83 -8.20 18.07
N ILE A 543 -21.31 -8.80 19.15
CA ILE A 543 -20.52 -9.18 20.32
C ILE A 543 -20.65 -10.68 20.49
N PHE A 544 -19.52 -11.36 20.68
CA PHE A 544 -19.48 -12.70 21.23
C PHE A 544 -18.31 -12.75 22.22
N HIS A 545 -18.63 -12.53 23.49
CA HIS A 545 -17.66 -12.21 24.52
C HIS A 545 -17.94 -12.94 25.84
N LEU A 546 -16.88 -13.46 26.47
CA LEU A 546 -16.94 -14.04 27.80
C LEU A 546 -16.54 -13.00 28.86
N HIS A 547 -17.49 -12.67 29.73
CA HIS A 547 -17.29 -11.80 30.88
C HIS A 547 -17.03 -12.62 32.14
N SER A 548 -16.08 -12.16 32.95
CA SER A 548 -15.86 -12.64 34.33
C SER A 548 -16.30 -11.56 35.32
N ARG A 549 -17.37 -11.83 36.08
CA ARG A 549 -17.93 -10.91 37.11
C ARG A 549 -17.97 -11.60 38.46
N GLY A 550 -17.01 -11.30 39.34
CA GLY A 550 -16.84 -12.05 40.59
C GLY A 550 -16.62 -13.54 40.27
N ASN A 551 -17.43 -14.42 40.86
CA ASN A 551 -17.35 -15.86 40.58
C ASN A 551 -18.09 -16.29 39.31
N LEU A 552 -18.94 -15.44 38.72
CA LEU A 552 -19.76 -15.77 37.56
C LEU A 552 -19.01 -15.61 36.24
N LEU A 553 -19.25 -16.56 35.33
CA LEU A 553 -18.83 -16.52 33.93
C LEU A 553 -20.09 -16.35 33.07
N GLN A 554 -20.11 -15.30 32.26
CA GLN A 554 -21.28 -14.92 31.47
C GLN A 554 -20.90 -14.66 30.01
N ILE A 555 -21.59 -15.29 29.08
CA ILE A 555 -21.51 -14.99 27.65
C ILE A 555 -22.46 -13.84 27.34
N THR A 556 -21.98 -12.88 26.53
CA THR A 556 -22.83 -11.97 25.75
C THR A 556 -22.70 -12.34 24.28
N ASP A 557 -23.81 -12.70 23.64
CA ASP A 557 -23.88 -13.02 22.20
C ASP A 557 -24.97 -12.18 21.50
N THR A 558 -24.55 -11.24 20.66
CA THR A 558 -25.44 -10.41 19.83
C THR A 558 -25.32 -10.72 18.33
N ARG A 559 -24.72 -11.86 17.96
CA ARG A 559 -24.55 -12.25 16.56
C ARG A 559 -25.88 -12.52 15.84
N GLY A 560 -26.92 -12.87 16.60
CA GLY A 560 -28.25 -13.20 16.09
C GLY A 560 -28.29 -14.59 15.45
N LEU A 561 -27.56 -15.53 16.04
CA LEU A 561 -27.40 -16.89 15.54
C LEU A 561 -28.26 -17.87 16.35
N GLY A 562 -29.20 -18.55 15.67
CA GLY A 562 -30.12 -19.50 16.29
C GLY A 562 -31.07 -18.85 17.32
N SER A 563 -31.59 -19.67 18.24
CA SER A 563 -32.47 -19.26 19.34
C SER A 563 -31.72 -19.06 20.67
N ASN A 564 -30.40 -18.89 20.64
CA ASN A 564 -29.60 -18.75 21.85
C ASN A 564 -29.94 -17.45 22.58
N PRO A 565 -30.06 -17.47 23.92
CA PRO A 565 -30.28 -16.25 24.67
C PRO A 565 -29.06 -15.33 24.56
N GLN A 566 -29.32 -14.03 24.45
CA GLN A 566 -28.27 -13.01 24.34
C GLN A 566 -27.27 -13.06 25.51
N PHE A 567 -27.73 -13.51 26.67
CA PHE A 567 -26.92 -13.68 27.88
C PHE A 567 -27.07 -15.09 28.42
N SER A 568 -25.94 -15.76 28.68
CA SER A 568 -25.91 -17.11 29.26
C SER A 568 -24.87 -17.18 30.37
N ILE A 569 -25.23 -17.76 31.51
CA ILE A 569 -24.24 -18.13 32.56
C ILE A 569 -23.71 -19.51 32.22
N ILE A 570 -22.39 -19.69 32.33
CA ILE A 570 -21.71 -20.94 31.99
C ILE A 570 -20.77 -21.34 33.12
N ASP A 571 -20.38 -22.61 33.13
CA ASP A 571 -19.34 -23.10 34.04
C ASP A 571 -17.92 -22.91 33.49
N GLN A 572 -16.93 -23.31 34.28
CA GLN A 572 -15.51 -23.17 33.94
C GLN A 572 -15.09 -24.09 32.79
N ALA A 573 -15.60 -25.32 32.70
CA ALA A 573 -15.23 -26.26 31.65
C ALA A 573 -15.77 -25.79 30.29
N GLN A 574 -17.03 -25.32 30.27
CA GLN A 574 -17.66 -24.65 29.14
C GLN A 574 -16.87 -23.42 28.68
N ALA A 575 -16.44 -22.56 29.62
CA ALA A 575 -15.65 -21.39 29.31
C ALA A 575 -14.29 -21.74 28.68
N ILE A 576 -13.59 -22.72 29.25
CA ILE A 576 -12.30 -23.18 28.72
C ILE A 576 -12.49 -23.76 27.31
N CYS A 577 -13.51 -24.60 27.10
CA CYS A 577 -13.83 -25.16 25.78
C CYS A 577 -14.03 -24.06 24.73
N LEU A 578 -14.74 -22.98 25.07
CA LEU A 578 -14.98 -21.86 24.15
C LEU A 578 -13.71 -21.05 23.83
N LEU A 579 -12.75 -20.98 24.76
CA LEU A 579 -11.52 -20.20 24.59
C LEU A 579 -10.44 -20.94 23.81
N THR A 580 -10.30 -22.25 24.03
CA THR A 580 -9.23 -23.05 23.43
C THR A 580 -9.69 -23.83 22.20
N GLY A 581 -10.96 -24.25 22.17
CA GLY A 581 -11.43 -25.30 21.29
C GLY A 581 -10.59 -26.58 21.43
N TRP A 582 -10.65 -27.44 20.42
CA TRP A 582 -9.92 -28.70 20.34
C TRP A 582 -9.01 -28.69 19.11
N ASN A 583 -7.73 -29.02 19.27
CA ASN A 583 -6.74 -28.97 18.19
C ASN A 583 -6.45 -30.33 17.53
N GLY A 584 -7.20 -31.39 17.88
CA GLY A 584 -7.09 -32.72 17.28
C GLY A 584 -5.90 -33.56 17.74
N ARG A 585 -4.86 -32.96 18.37
CA ARG A 585 -3.58 -33.65 18.64
C ARG A 585 -3.43 -34.24 20.03
N ASP A 586 -4.23 -33.79 20.99
CA ASP A 586 -4.06 -34.18 22.39
C ASP A 586 -5.44 -34.44 23.02
N SER A 587 -5.98 -35.64 22.79
CA SER A 587 -7.28 -36.07 23.35
C SER A 587 -7.17 -36.52 24.80
N GLN A 588 -5.96 -36.70 25.33
CA GLN A 588 -5.72 -37.26 26.66
C GLN A 588 -5.61 -36.20 27.76
N ASN A 589 -5.41 -34.92 27.42
CA ASN A 589 -5.22 -33.81 28.37
C ASN A 589 -6.10 -32.58 28.07
N LEU A 590 -7.39 -32.79 27.73
CA LEU A 590 -8.31 -31.66 27.59
C LEU A 590 -8.89 -31.26 28.96
N PRO A 591 -8.90 -29.97 29.30
CA PRO A 591 -9.56 -29.47 30.52
C PRO A 591 -11.11 -29.49 30.45
N PHE A 592 -11.70 -30.09 29.41
CA PHE A 592 -13.15 -30.22 29.18
C PHE A 592 -13.46 -31.54 28.44
N GLY A 593 -14.69 -32.04 28.56
CA GLY A 593 -15.15 -33.29 27.97
C GLY A 593 -15.84 -33.13 26.61
N ARG A 594 -16.39 -34.24 26.10
CA ARG A 594 -17.16 -34.27 24.84
C ARG A 594 -18.47 -33.50 24.95
N ASP A 595 -19.06 -33.44 26.13
CA ASP A 595 -20.34 -32.77 26.35
C ASP A 595 -20.19 -31.25 26.20
N GLU A 596 -19.10 -30.67 26.72
CA GLU A 596 -18.77 -29.25 26.53
C GLU A 596 -18.48 -28.95 25.06
N GLN A 597 -17.81 -29.86 24.34
CA GLN A 597 -17.55 -29.69 22.91
C GLN A 597 -18.85 -29.71 22.09
N ASN A 598 -19.75 -30.66 22.37
CA ASN A 598 -21.06 -30.76 21.72
C ASN A 598 -21.92 -29.53 22.02
N TRP A 599 -21.92 -29.06 23.26
CA TRP A 599 -22.59 -27.83 23.67
C TRP A 599 -22.00 -26.60 22.96
N ALA A 600 -20.68 -26.48 22.90
CA ALA A 600 -20.01 -25.37 22.22
C ALA A 600 -20.34 -25.34 20.72
N LEU A 601 -20.51 -26.51 20.08
CA LEU A 601 -21.00 -26.64 18.71
C LEU A 601 -22.46 -26.24 18.59
N SER A 602 -23.33 -26.66 19.52
CA SER A 602 -24.76 -26.33 19.47
C SER A 602 -25.02 -24.83 19.61
N ILE A 603 -24.19 -24.11 20.37
CA ILE A 603 -24.28 -22.65 20.49
C ILE A 603 -23.44 -21.90 19.45
N GLN A 604 -22.83 -22.62 18.49
CA GLN A 604 -21.93 -22.04 17.47
C GLN A 604 -20.82 -21.18 18.09
N GLY A 605 -20.30 -21.61 19.24
CA GLY A 605 -19.20 -20.96 19.95
C GLY A 605 -17.83 -21.44 19.49
N VAL A 606 -17.80 -22.61 18.83
CA VAL A 606 -16.65 -23.14 18.10
C VAL A 606 -17.04 -23.49 16.67
N PHE A 607 -16.07 -23.43 15.75
CA PHE A 607 -16.23 -23.86 14.36
C PHE A 607 -15.55 -25.21 14.14
N ALA A 608 -16.30 -26.21 13.66
CA ALA A 608 -15.75 -27.52 13.32
C ALA A 608 -15.10 -27.52 11.94
N SER A 609 -13.80 -27.77 11.91
CA SER A 609 -13.04 -28.20 10.74
C SER A 609 -12.84 -29.72 10.79
N HIS A 610 -12.36 -30.34 9.70
CA HIS A 610 -12.29 -31.80 9.57
C HIS A 610 -11.65 -32.51 10.79
N ASP A 611 -10.59 -31.93 11.38
CA ASP A 611 -9.83 -32.56 12.47
C ASP A 611 -9.65 -31.65 13.71
N SER A 612 -10.38 -30.53 13.81
CA SER A 612 -10.24 -29.59 14.94
C SER A 612 -11.46 -28.70 15.14
N THR A 613 -11.68 -28.20 16.35
CA THR A 613 -12.64 -27.13 16.63
C THR A 613 -11.92 -25.82 16.94
N GLN A 614 -12.29 -24.78 16.19
CA GLN A 614 -11.76 -23.45 16.32
C GLN A 614 -12.60 -22.60 17.28
N PRO A 615 -12.00 -22.06 18.36
CA PRO A 615 -12.70 -21.17 19.27
C PRO A 615 -12.99 -19.80 18.64
N LEU A 616 -14.22 -19.30 18.82
CA LEU A 616 -14.66 -18.02 18.23
C LEU A 616 -14.84 -16.90 19.26
N ILE A 617 -14.97 -17.23 20.55
CA ILE A 617 -15.30 -16.24 21.60
C ILE A 617 -14.13 -15.30 21.91
N THR A 618 -14.44 -14.03 22.18
CA THR A 618 -13.46 -13.05 22.68
C THR A 618 -13.49 -12.99 24.20
N CYS A 619 -12.38 -12.61 24.85
CA CYS A 619 -12.33 -12.61 26.31
C CYS A 619 -11.15 -11.80 26.85
N SER A 620 -11.34 -11.05 27.95
CA SER A 620 -10.24 -10.25 28.52
C SER A 620 -9.08 -11.11 29.04
N ARG A 621 -7.84 -10.59 28.97
CA ARG A 621 -6.65 -11.27 29.51
C ARG A 621 -6.82 -11.70 30.96
N LYS A 622 -7.33 -10.82 31.81
CA LYS A 622 -7.61 -11.14 33.23
C LYS A 622 -8.50 -12.38 33.39
N THR A 623 -9.44 -12.58 32.47
CA THR A 623 -10.32 -13.75 32.49
C THR A 623 -9.59 -15.00 31.98
N MET A 624 -8.76 -14.88 30.94
CA MET A 624 -7.91 -15.98 30.47
C MET A 624 -6.93 -16.44 31.56
N GLU A 625 -6.26 -15.49 32.24
CA GLU A 625 -5.36 -15.77 33.38
C GLU A 625 -6.10 -16.45 34.54
N ARG A 626 -7.31 -15.99 34.87
CA ARG A 626 -8.17 -16.62 35.88
C ARG A 626 -8.47 -18.08 35.53
N LEU A 627 -8.71 -18.37 34.25
CA LEU A 627 -9.06 -19.69 33.74
C LEU A 627 -7.83 -20.54 33.40
N LYS A 628 -6.61 -19.99 33.49
CA LYS A 628 -5.33 -20.63 33.17
C LYS A 628 -5.25 -21.13 31.72
N VAL A 629 -5.69 -20.30 30.76
CA VAL A 629 -5.73 -20.60 29.31
C VAL A 629 -5.03 -19.58 28.45
#